data_AF-A0A929B2V2-F1
#
_entry.id   AF-A0A929B2V2-F1
#
_cell.length_a   1.000
_cell.length_b   1.000
_cell.length_c   1.000
_cell.angle_alpha   90.00
_cell.angle_beta   90.00
_cell.angle_gamma   90.00
#
_symmetry.space_group_name_H-M   'P 1'
#
loop_
_entity.id
_entity.type
_entity.pdbx_description
1 polymer ?
#
loop_
_entity_poly.entity_id
_entity_poly.type
_entity_poly.pdbx_seq_one_letter_code
_entity_poly.pdbx_strand_id
1 'polypeptide(L)'
;MISGLFLDIMPNKYNIKNFSGYHSVEKPPKKLLEQVSDVIRLKHYSYKTEKSYVNWIKRYIIFHDKRHPQEMGGREIEEFLTHLAVEENVAASTQNQALNAILFLYKEVLKQELDLQVDAVRAKRSRYLPTVLTKEEVLAIIDNLSGVYQLVVKLLYGTGLRQTECLQLRVKDLDFAQKQLIVRDAKKISILLKNSLLLEMLKGWKVE
;
A
#
# COMPACT_ATOMS: atom_id res chain seq x y z
N MET A 1 -26.33 26.94 -35.89
CA MET A 1 -27.23 28.10 -35.80
C MET A 1 -28.65 27.61 -35.71
N ILE A 2 -29.29 27.89 -34.57
CA ILE A 2 -30.72 27.94 -34.15
C ILE A 2 -30.56 27.83 -32.62
N SER A 3 -30.10 28.84 -31.88
CA SER A 3 -30.59 30.22 -31.70
C SER A 3 -32.05 30.29 -31.27
N GLY A 4 -32.23 30.43 -29.96
CA GLY A 4 -33.20 31.36 -29.39
C GLY A 4 -34.64 30.92 -29.39
N LEU A 5 -35.09 30.31 -28.29
CA LEU A 5 -36.49 30.33 -27.84
C LEU A 5 -36.57 29.76 -26.42
N PHE A 6 -36.02 30.48 -25.44
CA PHE A 6 -36.46 30.34 -24.05
C PHE A 6 -36.10 31.57 -23.19
N LEU A 7 -36.15 32.74 -23.80
CA LEU A 7 -36.20 34.04 -23.12
C LEU A 7 -37.51 34.65 -23.58
N ASP A 8 -38.52 34.62 -22.72
CA ASP A 8 -39.57 35.64 -22.57
C ASP A 8 -40.81 35.08 -21.85
N ILE A 9 -40.65 34.74 -20.57
CA ILE A 9 -41.74 34.86 -19.60
C ILE A 9 -41.17 35.44 -18.30
N MET A 10 -41.13 36.80 -18.25
CA MET A 10 -41.34 37.65 -17.06
C MET A 10 -40.27 37.66 -15.94
N PRO A 11 -40.26 38.66 -15.04
CA PRO A 11 -40.09 40.09 -15.28
C PRO A 11 -38.85 40.64 -14.55
N ASN A 12 -38.29 41.69 -15.15
CA ASN A 12 -37.27 42.61 -14.64
C ASN A 12 -37.56 43.11 -13.22
N LYS A 13 -37.01 42.42 -12.21
CA LYS A 13 -36.70 42.97 -10.88
C LYS A 13 -35.38 42.35 -10.45
N TYR A 14 -34.59 43.12 -9.71
CA TYR A 14 -33.25 42.77 -9.19
C TYR A 14 -32.09 43.10 -10.13
N ASN A 15 -31.80 44.40 -10.13
CA ASN A 15 -30.50 45.01 -10.38
C ASN A 15 -29.35 44.15 -9.81
N ILE A 16 -28.59 43.49 -10.68
CA ILE A 16 -27.43 42.65 -10.32
C ILE A 16 -26.23 43.56 -10.05
N LYS A 17 -26.31 44.35 -8.99
CA LYS A 17 -25.18 45.07 -8.39
C LYS A 17 -25.34 44.93 -6.89
N ASN A 18 -24.83 43.82 -6.35
CA ASN A 18 -24.48 43.55 -4.94
C ASN A 18 -24.65 42.05 -4.62
N PHE A 19 -23.75 41.21 -5.15
CA PHE A 19 -23.47 39.89 -4.58
C PHE A 19 -21.97 39.82 -4.24
N SER A 20 -21.57 40.71 -3.33
CA SER A 20 -20.35 40.58 -2.55
C SER A 20 -20.67 39.61 -1.41
N GLY A 21 -20.33 38.33 -1.57
CA GLY A 21 -20.69 37.32 -0.55
C GLY A 21 -20.18 35.90 -0.75
N TYR A 22 -19.37 35.59 -1.76
CA TYR A 22 -18.57 34.37 -1.73
C TYR A 22 -17.33 34.64 -0.88
N HIS A 23 -17.49 34.57 0.45
CA HIS A 23 -16.36 34.23 1.30
C HIS A 23 -15.87 32.86 0.85
N SER A 24 -14.74 32.83 0.14
CA SER A 24 -13.91 31.64 0.04
C SER A 24 -13.60 31.21 1.45
N VAL A 25 -14.28 30.15 1.93
CA VAL A 25 -13.90 29.49 3.18
C VAL A 25 -12.52 28.90 2.91
N GLU A 26 -11.48 29.66 3.25
CA GLU A 26 -10.11 29.19 3.20
C GLU A 26 -10.04 27.96 4.10
N LYS A 27 -9.88 26.79 3.48
CA LYS A 27 -9.67 25.54 4.23
C LYS A 27 -8.44 25.77 5.11
N PRO A 28 -8.49 25.39 6.40
CA PRO A 28 -7.32 25.52 7.26
C PRO A 28 -6.13 24.81 6.62
N PRO A 29 -4.90 25.32 6.82
CA PRO A 29 -3.71 24.72 6.23
C PRO A 29 -3.64 23.24 6.63
N LYS A 30 -3.53 22.36 5.63
CA LYS A 30 -3.53 20.90 5.83
C LYS A 30 -2.39 20.52 6.76
N LYS A 31 -2.66 19.60 7.70
CA LYS A 31 -1.62 19.09 8.61
C LYS A 31 -0.55 18.33 7.84
N LEU A 32 0.69 18.31 8.33
CA LEU A 32 1.82 17.65 7.65
C LEU A 32 1.52 16.19 7.25
N LEU A 33 0.93 15.39 8.15
CA LEU A 33 0.60 13.99 7.85
C LEU A 33 -0.51 13.84 6.79
N GLU A 34 -1.40 14.82 6.68
CA GLU A 34 -2.41 14.87 5.60
C GLU A 34 -1.74 15.19 4.26
N GLN A 35 -0.79 16.15 4.25
CA GLN A 35 0.01 16.46 3.06
C GLN A 35 0.82 15.24 2.59
N VAL A 36 1.45 14.50 3.52
CA VAL A 36 2.13 13.22 3.21
C VAL A 36 1.16 12.25 2.54
N SER A 37 -0.03 12.06 3.11
CA SER A 37 -1.03 11.13 2.59
C SER A 37 -1.51 11.54 1.19
N ASP A 38 -1.71 12.83 0.96
CA ASP A 38 -2.10 13.38 -0.35
C ASP A 38 -1.03 13.09 -1.41
N VAL A 39 0.26 13.32 -1.09
CA VAL A 39 1.37 13.06 -2.04
C VAL A 39 1.53 11.56 -2.32
N ILE A 40 1.38 10.69 -1.30
CA ILE A 40 1.43 9.23 -1.48
C ILE A 40 0.32 8.75 -2.42
N ARG A 41 -0.91 9.26 -2.24
CA ARG A 41 -2.06 8.92 -3.08
C ARG A 41 -1.91 9.45 -4.50
N LEU A 42 -1.40 10.67 -4.66
CA LEU A 42 -1.09 11.26 -5.95
C LEU A 42 -0.06 10.41 -6.72
N LYS A 43 0.92 9.84 -6.03
CA LYS A 43 1.92 8.93 -6.60
C LYS A 43 1.42 7.48 -6.75
N HIS A 44 0.14 7.22 -6.51
CA HIS A 44 -0.49 5.90 -6.63
C HIS A 44 0.20 4.79 -5.83
N TYR A 45 0.79 5.14 -4.68
CA TYR A 45 1.33 4.14 -3.76
C TYR A 45 0.20 3.37 -3.08
N SER A 46 0.52 2.14 -2.67
CA SER A 46 -0.45 1.29 -1.98
C SER A 46 -0.88 1.90 -0.64
N TYR A 47 -2.11 1.63 -0.22
CA TYR A 47 -2.60 2.02 1.11
C TYR A 47 -1.70 1.49 2.25
N LYS A 48 -1.10 0.31 2.07
CA LYS A 48 -0.14 -0.26 3.03
C LYS A 48 1.12 0.59 3.14
N THR A 49 1.60 1.13 2.03
CA THR A 49 2.72 2.08 1.99
C THR A 49 2.34 3.38 2.71
N GLU A 50 1.15 3.93 2.44
CA GLU A 50 0.62 5.13 3.13
C GLU A 50 0.67 4.94 4.66
N LYS A 51 0.05 3.87 5.16
CA LYS A 51 0.01 3.56 6.59
C LYS A 51 1.40 3.39 7.19
N SER A 52 2.28 2.69 6.49
CA SER A 52 3.67 2.49 6.96
C SER A 52 4.44 3.80 7.03
N TYR A 53 4.38 4.62 5.98
CA TYR A 53 5.13 5.86 5.90
C TYR A 53 4.64 6.88 6.91
N VAL A 54 3.32 7.08 7.00
CA VAL A 54 2.72 7.98 8.00
C VAL A 54 3.11 7.56 9.42
N ASN A 55 3.12 6.26 9.71
CA ASN A 55 3.54 5.76 11.02
C ASN A 55 5.02 6.05 11.32
N TRP A 56 5.91 5.79 10.38
CA TRP A 56 7.35 6.08 10.55
C TRP A 56 7.63 7.56 10.70
N ILE A 57 7.00 8.41 9.88
CA ILE A 57 7.14 9.86 9.96
C ILE A 57 6.62 10.37 11.31
N LYS A 58 5.47 9.86 11.78
CA LYS A 58 4.94 10.22 13.09
C LYS A 58 5.90 9.84 14.22
N ARG A 59 6.47 8.64 14.18
CA ARG A 59 7.45 8.18 15.17
C ARG A 59 8.71 9.05 15.18
N TYR A 60 9.24 9.39 14.00
CA TYR A 60 10.37 10.29 13.85
C TYR A 60 10.09 11.67 14.46
N ILE A 61 8.92 12.26 14.19
CA ILE A 61 8.52 13.56 14.76
C ILE A 61 8.37 13.47 16.29
N ILE A 62 7.79 12.39 16.82
CA ILE A 62 7.62 12.20 18.27
C ILE A 62 8.97 12.02 18.96
N PHE A 63 9.91 11.29 18.35
CA PHE A 63 11.25 11.10 18.88
C PHE A 63 12.02 12.43 19.03
N HIS A 64 11.76 13.39 18.15
CA HIS A 64 12.34 14.74 18.20
C HIS A 64 11.40 15.76 18.84
N ASP A 65 10.66 15.37 19.89
CA ASP A 65 9.80 16.26 20.69
C ASP A 65 8.78 17.09 19.89
N LYS A 66 8.27 16.53 18.79
CA LYS A 66 7.33 17.18 17.87
C LYS A 66 7.91 18.41 17.15
N ARG A 67 9.24 18.53 17.07
CA ARG A 67 9.91 19.51 16.21
C ARG A 67 9.49 19.33 14.76
N HIS A 68 9.36 20.43 14.04
CA HIS A 68 8.91 20.36 12.66
C HIS A 68 10.04 19.82 11.76
N PRO A 69 9.79 18.82 10.88
CA PRO A 69 10.85 18.24 10.04
C PRO A 69 11.60 19.22 9.13
N GLN A 70 11.04 20.38 8.82
CA GLN A 70 11.78 21.43 8.08
C GLN A 70 12.94 22.03 8.88
N GLU A 71 12.90 21.95 10.22
CA GLU A 71 13.95 22.43 11.12
C GLU A 71 14.98 21.34 11.45
N MET A 72 14.88 20.20 10.77
CA MET A 72 15.69 19.00 11.00
C MET A 72 16.33 18.55 9.69
N GLY A 73 17.45 17.83 9.78
CA GLY A 73 18.20 17.39 8.62
C GLY A 73 18.88 16.04 8.83
N GLY A 74 20.01 15.84 8.16
CA GLY A 74 20.71 14.55 8.16
C GLY A 74 21.03 14.03 9.56
N ARG A 75 21.50 14.91 10.46
CA ARG A 75 21.86 14.56 11.84
C ARG A 75 20.69 13.94 12.62
N GLU A 76 19.52 14.58 12.59
CA GLU A 76 18.33 14.08 13.28
C GLU A 76 17.84 12.74 12.69
N ILE A 77 18.04 12.53 11.39
CA ILE A 77 17.72 11.27 10.73
C ILE A 77 18.66 10.16 11.23
N GLU A 78 19.97 10.43 11.29
CA GLU A 78 20.98 9.50 11.80
C GLU A 78 20.74 9.13 13.27
N GLU A 79 20.44 10.12 14.12
CA GLU A 79 20.13 9.91 15.54
C GLU A 79 18.91 8.99 15.71
N PHE A 80 17.83 9.26 14.98
CA PHE A 80 16.63 8.42 15.04
C PHE A 80 16.90 6.99 14.56
N LEU A 81 17.61 6.83 13.45
CA LEU A 81 17.93 5.50 12.92
C LEU A 81 18.91 4.73 13.80
N THR A 82 19.82 5.42 14.48
CA THR A 82 20.71 4.84 15.50
C THR A 82 19.92 4.37 16.72
N HIS A 83 18.99 5.18 17.22
CA HIS A 83 18.08 4.77 18.29
C HIS A 83 17.29 3.50 17.91
N LEU A 84 16.74 3.44 16.69
CA LEU A 84 16.04 2.24 16.24
C LEU A 84 16.95 0.99 16.22
N ALA A 85 18.20 1.14 15.81
CA ALA A 85 19.14 0.03 15.69
C ALA A 85 19.70 -0.45 17.04
N VAL A 86 20.03 0.48 17.95
CA VAL A 86 20.75 0.19 19.20
C VAL A 86 19.81 -0.01 20.37
N GLU A 87 18.85 0.91 20.57
CA GLU A 87 17.93 0.87 21.71
C GLU A 87 16.77 -0.08 21.43
N GLU A 88 16.10 0.08 20.29
CA GLU A 88 14.96 -0.77 19.91
C GLU A 88 15.36 -2.10 19.24
N ASN A 89 16.64 -2.29 18.93
CA ASN A 89 17.18 -3.52 18.31
C ASN A 89 16.38 -3.99 17.07
N VAL A 90 15.92 -3.05 16.24
CA VAL A 90 15.09 -3.40 15.08
C VAL A 90 15.92 -4.09 13.99
N ALA A 91 15.28 -5.00 13.25
CA ALA A 91 15.90 -5.62 12.09
C ALA A 91 16.28 -4.58 11.01
N ALA A 92 17.36 -4.84 10.26
CA ALA A 92 17.82 -3.97 9.18
C ALA A 92 16.73 -3.65 8.13
N SER A 93 15.82 -4.58 7.84
CA SER A 93 14.70 -4.34 6.92
C SER A 93 13.68 -3.34 7.47
N THR A 94 13.52 -3.28 8.80
CA THR A 94 12.64 -2.34 9.50
C THR A 94 13.27 -0.96 9.53
N GLN A 95 14.56 -0.86 9.86
CA GLN A 95 15.32 0.40 9.80
C GLN A 95 15.30 1.00 8.38
N ASN A 96 15.48 0.17 7.35
CA ASN A 96 15.38 0.61 5.96
C ASN A 96 13.98 1.14 5.58
N GLN A 97 12.91 0.57 6.14
CA GLN A 97 11.55 1.08 5.92
C GLN A 97 11.36 2.46 6.56
N ALA A 98 11.90 2.66 7.77
CA ALA A 98 11.91 3.97 8.43
C ALA A 98 12.68 5.01 7.60
N LEU A 99 13.91 4.67 7.18
CA LEU A 99 14.74 5.54 6.33
C LEU A 99 14.00 5.93 5.04
N ASN A 100 13.41 4.97 4.32
CA ASN A 100 12.68 5.26 3.08
C ASN A 100 11.48 6.20 3.30
N ALA A 101 10.74 6.03 4.41
CA ALA A 101 9.62 6.92 4.74
C ALA A 101 10.08 8.35 5.03
N ILE A 102 11.20 8.50 5.73
CA ILE A 102 11.78 9.82 6.06
C ILE A 102 12.35 10.47 4.79
N LEU A 103 13.09 9.75 3.96
CA LEU A 103 13.58 10.27 2.68
C LEU A 103 12.42 10.70 1.76
N PHE A 104 11.31 9.96 1.76
CA PHE A 104 10.10 10.35 1.05
C PHE A 104 9.53 11.67 1.58
N LEU A 105 9.43 11.85 2.90
CA LEU A 105 8.99 13.11 3.50
C LEU A 105 9.83 14.29 2.98
N TYR A 106 11.16 14.21 3.08
CA TYR A 106 12.04 15.31 2.67
C TYR A 106 12.02 15.56 1.17
N LYS A 107 12.15 14.51 0.35
CA LYS A 107 12.25 14.64 -1.12
C LYS A 107 10.91 14.96 -1.79
N GLU A 108 9.82 14.36 -1.34
CA GLU A 108 8.55 14.40 -2.05
C GLU A 108 7.56 15.40 -1.47
N VAL A 109 7.57 15.59 -0.15
CA VAL A 109 6.61 16.45 0.55
C VAL A 109 7.23 17.82 0.84
N LEU A 110 8.40 17.85 1.48
CA LEU A 110 9.06 19.10 1.87
C LEU A 110 9.90 19.74 0.75
N LYS A 111 10.22 18.97 -0.29
CA LYS A 111 11.08 19.38 -1.41
C LYS A 111 12.42 19.98 -0.94
N GLN A 112 12.97 19.40 0.12
CA GLN A 112 14.21 19.84 0.75
C GLN A 112 15.32 18.83 0.43
N GLU A 113 16.47 19.36 -0.01
CA GLU A 113 17.67 18.56 -0.18
C GLU A 113 18.27 18.25 1.20
N LEU A 114 18.67 16.99 1.39
CA LEU A 114 19.32 16.53 2.60
C LEU A 114 20.82 16.42 2.31
N ASP A 115 21.63 17.08 3.14
CA ASP A 115 23.06 16.83 3.20
C ASP A 115 23.32 15.55 4.01
N LEU A 116 22.94 14.41 3.44
CA LEU A 116 23.05 13.10 4.07
C LEU A 116 23.62 12.08 3.07
N GLN A 117 24.69 11.40 3.47
CA GLN A 117 25.19 10.25 2.72
C GLN A 117 24.29 9.03 2.97
N VAL A 118 23.18 8.95 2.23
CA VAL A 118 22.14 7.93 2.39
C VAL A 118 22.69 6.50 2.39
N ASP A 119 23.71 6.23 1.58
CA ASP A 119 24.31 4.88 1.48
C ASP A 119 25.07 4.47 2.75
N ALA A 120 25.65 5.42 3.48
CA ALA A 120 26.35 5.15 4.73
C ALA A 120 25.38 4.79 5.88
N VAL A 121 24.20 5.42 5.88
CA VAL A 121 23.16 5.21 6.91
C VAL A 121 22.31 3.96 6.62
N ARG A 122 22.41 3.40 5.42
CA ARG A 122 21.57 2.28 5.00
C ARG A 122 21.99 0.98 5.68
N ALA A 123 21.07 0.40 6.45
CA ALA A 123 21.29 -0.90 7.08
C ALA A 123 21.48 -2.00 6.03
N LYS A 124 22.56 -2.77 6.14
CA LYS A 124 22.81 -3.89 5.23
C LYS A 124 21.76 -4.98 5.44
N ARG A 125 21.04 -5.33 4.37
CA ARG A 125 20.01 -6.37 4.43
C ARG A 125 20.66 -7.73 4.72
N SER A 126 20.25 -8.37 5.82
CA SER A 126 20.64 -9.76 6.09
C SER A 126 20.12 -10.68 4.98
N ARG A 127 20.99 -11.56 4.46
CA ARG A 127 20.63 -12.57 3.46
C ARG A 127 20.18 -13.83 4.20
N TYR A 128 18.89 -13.93 4.48
CA TYR A 128 18.32 -15.20 4.92
C TYR A 128 18.16 -16.12 3.71
N LEU A 129 18.72 -17.32 3.80
CA LEU A 129 18.40 -18.39 2.87
C LEU A 129 16.98 -18.88 3.22
N PRO A 130 16.06 -18.95 2.25
CA PRO A 130 14.74 -19.52 2.52
C PRO A 130 14.89 -20.98 2.87
N THR A 131 14.50 -21.36 4.09
CA THR A 131 14.30 -22.77 4.45
C THR A 131 13.01 -23.22 3.77
N VAL A 132 13.13 -24.15 2.83
CA VAL A 132 11.99 -24.73 2.12
C VAL A 132 11.55 -26.02 2.82
N LEU A 133 10.25 -26.20 2.99
CA LEU A 133 9.68 -27.45 3.51
C LEU A 133 9.87 -28.58 2.50
N THR A 134 10.07 -29.79 3.00
CA THR A 134 10.03 -31.01 2.18
C THR A 134 8.61 -31.32 1.74
N LYS A 135 8.46 -32.17 0.73
CA LYS A 135 7.14 -32.59 0.24
C LYS A 135 6.34 -33.30 1.35
N GLU A 136 7.03 -34.10 2.15
CA GLU A 136 6.47 -34.87 3.26
C GLU A 136 5.95 -33.94 4.36
N GLU A 137 6.71 -32.91 4.73
CA GLU A 137 6.29 -31.90 5.71
C GLU A 137 5.05 -31.13 5.23
N VAL A 138 5.01 -30.75 3.95
CA VAL A 138 3.86 -30.05 3.38
C VAL A 138 2.61 -30.92 3.40
N LEU A 139 2.71 -32.20 3.03
CA LEU A 139 1.58 -33.13 3.07
C LEU A 139 1.08 -33.33 4.50
N ALA A 140 1.99 -33.52 5.47
CA ALA A 140 1.62 -33.62 6.88
C ALA A 140 0.86 -32.39 7.39
N ILE A 141 1.27 -31.18 6.98
CA ILE A 141 0.54 -29.94 7.30
C ILE A 141 -0.85 -29.95 6.67
N ILE A 142 -0.96 -30.28 5.38
CA ILE A 142 -2.23 -30.29 4.65
C ILE A 142 -3.23 -31.29 5.26
N ASP A 143 -2.75 -32.45 5.71
CA ASP A 143 -3.59 -33.50 6.29
C ASP A 143 -4.16 -33.12 7.67
N ASN A 144 -3.49 -32.20 8.39
CA ASN A 144 -3.97 -31.64 9.65
C ASN A 144 -4.89 -30.42 9.47
N LEU A 145 -5.10 -29.94 8.24
CA LEU A 145 -5.99 -28.81 7.94
C LEU A 145 -7.32 -29.32 7.39
N SER A 146 -8.40 -28.58 7.66
CA SER A 146 -9.75 -28.89 7.15
C SER A 146 -10.42 -27.67 6.51
N GLY A 147 -11.45 -27.93 5.70
CA GLY A 147 -12.28 -26.90 5.08
C GLY A 147 -11.51 -25.89 4.22
N VAL A 148 -11.84 -24.61 4.39
CA VAL A 148 -11.29 -23.50 3.58
C VAL A 148 -9.78 -23.37 3.74
N TYR A 149 -9.24 -23.56 4.94
CA TYR A 149 -7.79 -23.44 5.18
C TYR A 149 -7.00 -24.51 4.40
N GLN A 150 -7.52 -25.75 4.36
CA GLN A 150 -6.90 -26.82 3.57
C GLN A 150 -6.90 -26.48 2.07
N LEU A 151 -8.01 -25.94 1.55
CA LEU A 151 -8.11 -25.51 0.15
C LEU A 151 -7.12 -24.39 -0.17
N VAL A 152 -7.01 -23.37 0.68
CA VAL A 152 -6.09 -22.25 0.50
C VAL A 152 -4.64 -22.74 0.46
N VAL A 153 -4.23 -23.60 1.39
CA VAL A 153 -2.86 -24.14 1.43
C VAL A 153 -2.57 -25.02 0.21
N LYS A 154 -3.52 -25.89 -0.18
CA LYS A 154 -3.43 -26.70 -1.41
C LYS A 154 -3.28 -25.83 -2.67
N LEU A 155 -4.02 -24.73 -2.77
CA LEU A 155 -3.91 -23.77 -3.87
C LEU A 155 -2.54 -23.08 -3.86
N LEU A 156 -2.10 -22.54 -2.72
CA LEU A 156 -0.80 -21.88 -2.58
C LEU A 156 0.34 -22.81 -3.00
N TYR A 157 0.35 -24.05 -2.49
CA TYR A 157 1.37 -25.03 -2.82
C TYR A 157 1.29 -25.51 -4.28
N GLY A 158 0.09 -25.82 -4.77
CA GLY A 158 -0.11 -26.39 -6.10
C GLY A 158 0.04 -25.42 -7.27
N THR A 159 -0.08 -24.11 -7.02
CA THR A 159 -0.02 -23.07 -8.06
C THR A 159 1.11 -22.07 -7.88
N GLY A 160 1.75 -22.03 -6.70
CA GLY A 160 2.81 -21.08 -6.39
C GLY A 160 2.32 -19.64 -6.22
N LEU A 161 1.01 -19.43 -6.00
CA LEU A 161 0.44 -18.12 -5.73
C LEU A 161 1.01 -17.50 -4.46
N ARG A 162 1.12 -16.18 -4.44
CA ARG A 162 1.32 -15.47 -3.17
C ARG A 162 0.05 -15.52 -2.34
N GLN A 163 0.20 -15.44 -1.02
CA GLN A 163 -0.93 -15.44 -0.08
C GLN A 163 -2.03 -14.44 -0.48
N THR A 164 -1.65 -13.19 -0.77
CA THR A 164 -2.61 -12.14 -1.15
C THR A 164 -3.33 -12.45 -2.47
N GLU A 165 -2.60 -13.01 -3.44
CA GLU A 165 -3.17 -13.38 -4.75
C GLU A 165 -4.20 -14.49 -4.58
N CYS A 166 -3.91 -15.51 -3.76
CA CYS A 166 -4.83 -16.60 -3.44
C CYS A 166 -6.10 -16.10 -2.73
N LEU A 167 -5.94 -15.23 -1.72
CA LEU A 167 -7.06 -14.68 -0.95
C LEU A 167 -7.96 -13.72 -1.74
N GLN A 168 -7.48 -13.17 -2.86
CA GLN A 168 -8.23 -12.25 -3.71
C GLN A 168 -8.85 -12.92 -4.95
N LEU A 169 -8.68 -14.24 -5.10
CA LEU A 169 -9.27 -14.99 -6.19
C LEU A 169 -10.80 -14.87 -6.20
N ARG A 170 -11.35 -14.70 -7.39
CA ARG A 170 -12.80 -14.69 -7.60
C ARG A 170 -13.20 -15.92 -8.41
N VAL A 171 -14.45 -16.34 -8.29
CA VAL A 171 -14.99 -17.47 -9.07
C VAL A 171 -14.74 -17.30 -10.58
N LYS A 172 -14.85 -16.07 -11.10
CA LYS A 172 -14.60 -15.73 -12.51
C LYS A 172 -13.14 -15.86 -12.96
N ASP A 173 -12.21 -16.03 -12.03
CA ASP A 173 -10.78 -16.19 -12.30
C ASP A 173 -10.40 -17.67 -12.53
N LEU A 174 -11.35 -18.58 -12.28
CA LEU A 174 -11.22 -20.01 -12.54
C LEU A 174 -11.84 -20.34 -13.91
N ASP A 175 -11.00 -20.72 -14.86
CA ASP A 175 -11.43 -21.30 -16.12
C ASP A 175 -11.33 -22.83 -16.04
N PHE A 176 -12.45 -23.47 -15.74
CA PHE A 176 -12.52 -24.93 -15.65
C PHE A 176 -12.39 -25.63 -17.01
N ALA A 177 -12.75 -24.96 -18.11
CA ALA A 177 -12.68 -25.55 -19.45
C ALA A 177 -11.23 -25.63 -19.91
N GLN A 178 -10.46 -24.56 -19.70
CA GLN A 178 -9.05 -24.51 -20.03
C GLN A 178 -8.14 -25.01 -18.89
N LYS A 179 -8.71 -25.34 -17.72
CA LYS A 179 -7.98 -25.73 -16.51
C LYS A 179 -6.97 -24.65 -16.11
N GLN A 180 -7.38 -23.40 -16.08
CA GLN A 180 -6.51 -22.25 -15.79
C GLN A 180 -7.04 -21.42 -14.64
N LEU A 181 -6.11 -20.77 -13.96
CA LEU A 181 -6.37 -19.77 -12.94
C LEU A 181 -5.74 -18.45 -13.38
N ILE A 182 -6.56 -17.40 -13.43
CA ILE A 182 -6.17 -16.09 -13.92
C ILE A 182 -5.91 -15.16 -12.74
N VAL A 183 -4.64 -14.85 -12.49
CA VAL A 183 -4.23 -13.91 -11.44
C VAL A 183 -4.26 -12.50 -12.00
N ARG A 184 -5.03 -11.63 -11.35
CA ARG A 184 -5.14 -10.20 -11.70
C ARG A 184 -4.35 -9.37 -10.70
N ASP A 185 -3.04 -9.26 -10.89
CA ASP A 185 -2.21 -8.24 -10.24
C ASP A 185 -1.92 -7.09 -11.25
N ALA A 186 -1.01 -6.17 -10.93
CA ALA A 186 -0.50 -5.14 -11.85
C ALA A 186 -0.02 -5.70 -13.21
N LYS A 187 0.23 -7.01 -13.28
CA LYS A 187 0.42 -7.80 -14.50
C LYS A 187 -0.53 -9.01 -14.47
N LYS A 188 -1.27 -9.26 -15.57
CA LYS A 188 -2.11 -10.45 -15.71
C LYS A 188 -1.23 -11.69 -15.91
N ILE A 189 -1.36 -12.67 -15.04
CA ILE A 189 -0.63 -13.95 -15.11
C ILE A 189 -1.66 -15.08 -15.20
N SER A 190 -1.51 -15.97 -16.18
CA SER A 190 -2.32 -17.19 -16.29
C SER A 190 -1.50 -18.39 -15.80
N ILE A 191 -2.05 -19.14 -14.84
CA ILE A 191 -1.43 -20.34 -14.28
C ILE A 191 -2.23 -21.57 -14.74
N LEU A 192 -1.55 -22.55 -15.32
CA LEU A 192 -2.16 -23.83 -15.69
C LEU A 192 -2.34 -24.71 -14.46
N LEU A 193 -3.58 -25.12 -14.19
CA LEU A 193 -3.92 -26.08 -13.16
C LEU A 193 -3.65 -27.49 -13.69
N LYS A 194 -2.42 -27.97 -13.51
CA LYS A 194 -2.01 -29.31 -13.95
C LYS A 194 -2.59 -30.43 -13.09
N ASN A 195 -3.01 -30.12 -11.85
CA ASN A 195 -3.51 -31.11 -10.91
C ASN A 195 -5.05 -31.26 -11.03
N SER A 196 -5.50 -32.44 -11.47
CA SER A 196 -6.92 -32.79 -11.62
C SER A 196 -7.68 -32.77 -10.30
N LEU A 197 -7.05 -33.12 -9.18
CA LEU A 197 -7.67 -33.14 -7.86
C LEU A 197 -8.04 -31.72 -7.37
N LEU A 198 -7.20 -30.72 -7.69
CA LEU A 198 -7.51 -29.33 -7.35
C LEU A 198 -8.73 -28.82 -8.12
N LEU A 199 -8.89 -29.24 -9.38
CA LEU A 199 -10.05 -28.85 -10.20
C LEU A 199 -11.35 -29.45 -9.69
N GLU A 200 -11.33 -30.70 -9.23
CA GLU A 200 -12.52 -31.35 -8.65
C GLU A 200 -12.89 -30.74 -7.29
N MET A 201 -11.91 -30.46 -6.44
CA MET A 201 -12.13 -29.75 -5.17
C MET A 201 -12.72 -28.35 -5.39
N LEU A 202 -12.22 -27.61 -6.37
CA LEU A 202 -12.75 -26.28 -6.73
C LEU A 202 -14.18 -26.34 -7.30
N LYS A 203 -14.54 -27.43 -8.00
CA LYS A 203 -15.91 -27.66 -8.49
C LYS A 203 -16.89 -28.04 -7.38
N GLY A 204 -16.43 -28.79 -6.37
CA GLY A 204 -17.23 -29.18 -5.21
C GLY A 204 -17.45 -28.04 -4.21
N TRP A 205 -16.62 -27.00 -4.26
CA TRP A 205 -16.75 -25.82 -3.42
C TRP A 205 -17.80 -24.87 -3.99
N LYS A 206 -19.07 -25.10 -3.64
CA LYS A 206 -20.12 -24.07 -3.71
C LYS A 206 -20.11 -23.29 -2.40
N VAL A 207 -20.05 -21.97 -2.52
CA VAL A 207 -20.24 -21.04 -1.40
C VAL A 207 -21.71 -21.13 -0.99
N GLU A 208 -21.99 -21.58 0.23
CA GLU A 208 -23.26 -21.31 0.92
C GLU A 208 -23.34 -19.81 1.29
#